data_AF-A0A9P5TY02-F1
#
_entry.id   AF-A0A9P5TY02-F1
#
_cell.length_a   1.000
_cell.length_b   1.000
_cell.length_c   1.000
_cell.angle_alpha   90.00
_cell.angle_beta   90.00
_cell.angle_gamma   90.00
#
_symmetry.space_group_name_H-M   'P 1'
#
loop_
_entity.id
_entity.type
_entity.pdbx_description
1 polymer ?
#
loop_
_entity_poly.entity_id
_entity_poly.type
_entity_poly.pdbx_seq_one_letter_code
_entity_poly.pdbx_strand_id
1 'polypeptide(L)'
;MPLPSAPPALHYSVSPYARIPLPPQNNIIGPFSLHPLLRVVDSFPSSLDPTVHSSSVDIDLSSSPDAIRTALIIATAEMFAPATQPPLPSMAITHPLLPWYIIVHRSVSDHVTVLDVLDTICRELSTTVGDEYRSDRRRRFELLQGRYRFRGLREAQRGEDVWELITSR
;
A
#
# COMPACT_ATOMS: atom_id res chain seq x y z
N MET A 1 43.75 26.10 18.45
CA MET A 1 43.16 24.75 18.44
C MET A 1 41.92 24.79 17.54
N PRO A 2 41.89 24.09 16.39
CA PRO A 2 40.72 24.08 15.52
C PRO A 2 39.71 23.00 15.94
N LEU A 3 38.42 23.34 15.93
CA LEU A 3 37.30 22.42 16.22
C LEU A 3 37.20 21.31 15.15
N PRO A 4 36.75 20.09 15.52
CA PRO A 4 36.51 19.04 14.54
C PRO A 4 35.34 19.39 13.62
N SER A 5 35.58 19.25 12.32
CA SER A 5 34.62 19.39 11.23
C SER A 5 33.36 18.57 11.51
N ALA A 6 32.19 19.20 11.45
CA ALA A 6 30.91 18.51 11.47
C ALA A 6 30.86 17.44 10.36
N PRO A 7 30.21 16.28 10.60
CA PRO A 7 30.06 15.25 9.57
C PRO A 7 29.20 15.77 8.41
N PRO A 8 29.46 15.30 7.17
CA PRO A 8 28.71 15.71 5.99
C PRO A 8 27.22 15.38 6.14
N ALA A 9 26.35 16.29 5.66
CA ALA A 9 24.91 16.10 5.67
C ALA A 9 24.52 14.85 4.85
N LEU A 10 23.82 13.91 5.51
CA LEU A 10 23.30 12.70 4.89
C LEU A 10 22.22 13.07 3.85
N HIS A 11 22.56 12.96 2.57
CA HIS A 11 21.60 13.03 1.47
C HIS A 11 20.85 11.68 1.36
N TYR A 12 19.75 11.55 2.09
CA TYR A 12 18.91 10.34 2.11
C TYR A 12 18.21 10.04 0.77
N SER A 13 18.14 11.00 -0.15
CA SER A 13 17.38 10.87 -1.41
C SER A 13 18.08 10.05 -2.50
N VAL A 14 19.35 9.64 -2.32
CA VAL A 14 20.16 8.97 -3.36
C VAL A 14 20.71 7.61 -2.90
N SER A 15 20.38 7.18 -1.68
CA SER A 15 20.91 5.93 -1.15
C SER A 15 20.16 4.72 -1.75
N PRO A 16 20.86 3.72 -2.32
CA PRO A 16 20.23 2.46 -2.76
C PRO A 16 19.62 1.67 -1.58
N TYR A 17 19.93 2.05 -0.34
CA TYR A 17 19.36 1.51 0.89
C TYR A 17 18.02 2.16 1.28
N ALA A 18 17.57 3.22 0.60
CA ALA A 18 16.31 3.91 0.92
C ALA A 18 15.05 3.05 0.70
N ARG A 19 15.17 1.94 -0.05
CA ARG A 19 14.08 1.01 -0.35
C ARG A 19 14.15 -0.31 0.41
N ILE A 20 15.00 -0.39 1.43
CA ILE A 20 15.02 -1.57 2.29
C ILE A 20 13.89 -1.38 3.30
N PRO A 21 12.95 -2.34 3.41
CA PRO A 21 11.95 -2.30 4.46
C PRO A 21 12.67 -2.15 5.79
N LEU A 22 12.30 -1.11 6.54
CA LEU A 22 12.86 -0.87 7.86
C LEU A 22 12.64 -2.14 8.71
N PRO A 23 13.58 -2.49 9.60
CA PRO A 23 13.32 -3.53 10.58
C PRO A 23 12.01 -3.17 11.33
N PRO A 24 11.15 -4.14 11.64
CA PRO A 24 9.84 -3.90 12.23
C PRO A 24 10.02 -3.05 13.49
N GLN A 25 9.62 -1.78 13.41
CA GLN A 25 9.86 -0.81 14.49
C GLN A 25 8.90 -1.00 15.67
N ASN A 26 8.05 -2.02 15.64
CA ASN A 26 6.95 -2.15 16.57
C ASN A 26 7.14 -3.34 17.50
N ASN A 27 7.50 -3.03 18.74
CA ASN A 27 7.53 -3.96 19.87
C ASN A 27 6.11 -4.28 20.40
N ILE A 28 5.08 -4.20 19.54
CA ILE A 28 3.69 -4.42 19.94
C ILE A 28 3.39 -5.90 19.80
N ILE A 29 3.31 -6.56 20.95
CA ILE A 29 2.92 -7.96 21.10
C ILE A 29 1.42 -8.07 20.78
N GLY A 30 1.06 -8.43 19.55
CA GLY A 30 -0.32 -8.71 19.15
C GLY A 30 -0.50 -8.83 17.64
N PRO A 31 -1.51 -9.59 17.16
CA PRO A 31 -1.76 -9.75 15.73
C PRO A 31 -2.24 -8.42 15.13
N PHE A 32 -1.60 -7.98 14.04
CA PHE A 32 -2.05 -6.81 13.29
C PHE A 32 -3.34 -7.15 12.55
N SER A 33 -4.38 -6.35 12.79
CA SER A 33 -5.66 -6.47 12.09
C SER A 33 -5.78 -5.38 11.04
N LEU A 34 -5.98 -5.76 9.78
CA LEU A 34 -6.33 -4.80 8.72
C LEU A 34 -7.73 -4.21 8.93
N HIS A 35 -7.87 -2.95 8.50
CA HIS A 35 -9.15 -2.27 8.42
C HIS A 35 -10.14 -3.04 7.53
N PRO A 36 -11.44 -3.14 7.89
CA PRO A 36 -12.44 -3.89 7.13
C PRO A 36 -12.52 -3.49 5.64
N LEU A 37 -12.32 -2.20 5.32
CA LEU A 37 -12.31 -1.70 3.94
C LEU A 37 -11.16 -2.24 3.08
N LEU A 38 -10.04 -2.59 3.72
CA LEU A 38 -8.87 -3.12 3.06
C LEU A 38 -8.84 -4.64 3.07
N ARG A 39 -9.70 -5.31 3.85
CA ARG A 39 -9.68 -6.77 3.95
C ARG A 39 -10.27 -7.38 2.68
N VAL A 40 -9.63 -8.46 2.21
CA VAL A 40 -10.22 -9.29 1.14
C VAL A 40 -11.54 -9.88 1.63
N VAL A 41 -12.63 -9.53 0.95
CA VAL A 41 -13.91 -10.23 1.13
C VAL A 41 -13.79 -11.56 0.40
N ASP A 42 -13.30 -12.59 1.09
CA ASP A 42 -13.42 -13.94 0.58
C ASP A 42 -14.91 -14.24 0.48
N SER A 43 -15.38 -14.37 -0.76
CA SER A 43 -16.76 -14.73 -1.09
C SER A 43 -17.07 -16.16 -0.63
N PHE A 44 -17.20 -16.36 0.67
CA PHE A 44 -17.97 -17.46 1.25
C PHE A 44 -19.11 -16.84 2.06
N PRO A 45 -20.33 -16.74 1.49
CA PRO A 45 -21.51 -16.52 2.31
C PRO A 45 -21.82 -17.82 3.05
N SER A 46 -21.01 -18.16 4.06
CA SER A 46 -21.39 -19.18 5.03
C SER A 46 -22.09 -18.48 6.20
N SER A 47 -23.42 -18.59 6.15
CA SER A 47 -24.35 -18.51 7.27
C SER A 47 -24.86 -17.12 7.69
N LEU A 48 -26.07 -16.80 7.20
CA LEU A 48 -27.22 -16.33 8.00
C LEU A 48 -27.20 -14.95 8.70
N ASP A 49 -26.29 -14.03 8.39
CA ASP A 49 -26.40 -12.65 8.93
C ASP A 49 -26.61 -11.58 7.83
N PRO A 50 -27.84 -11.07 7.62
CA PRO A 50 -28.14 -10.08 6.59
C PRO A 50 -27.71 -8.64 6.93
N THR A 51 -26.95 -8.42 8.01
CA THR A 51 -26.60 -7.05 8.48
C THR A 51 -25.14 -6.64 8.27
N VAL A 52 -24.26 -7.55 7.83
CA VAL A 52 -22.86 -7.20 7.55
C VAL A 52 -22.76 -6.62 6.14
N HIS A 53 -22.99 -5.30 6.04
CA HIS A 53 -22.58 -4.52 4.89
C HIS A 53 -21.06 -4.66 4.73
N SER A 54 -20.64 -5.66 3.94
CA SER A 54 -19.27 -5.76 3.46
C SER A 54 -19.00 -4.56 2.56
N SER A 55 -18.52 -3.48 3.16
CA SER A 55 -18.07 -2.27 2.47
C SER A 55 -16.76 -2.57 1.74
N SER A 56 -16.87 -3.32 0.65
CA SER A 56 -15.77 -3.57 -0.28
C SER A 56 -15.58 -2.34 -1.14
N VAL A 57 -14.36 -1.81 -1.20
CA VAL A 57 -14.02 -0.71 -2.09
C VAL A 57 -13.68 -1.29 -3.46
N ASP A 58 -14.54 -1.07 -4.48
CA ASP A 58 -14.26 -1.46 -5.86
C ASP A 58 -13.44 -0.36 -6.53
N ILE A 59 -12.15 -0.63 -6.79
CA ILE A 59 -11.22 0.34 -7.38
C ILE A 59 -10.62 -0.27 -8.63
N ASP A 60 -10.76 0.45 -9.75
CA ASP A 60 -10.06 0.16 -10.97
C ASP A 60 -8.67 0.83 -10.96
N LEU A 61 -7.63 0.03 -10.78
CA LEU A 61 -6.23 0.40 -10.75
C LEU A 61 -5.70 0.86 -12.12
N SER A 62 -6.46 0.67 -13.21
CA SER A 62 -6.11 1.21 -14.54
C SER A 62 -6.57 2.65 -14.75
N SER A 63 -7.45 3.15 -13.87
CA SER A 63 -7.93 4.53 -13.90
C SER A 63 -6.84 5.54 -13.48
N SER A 64 -7.06 6.82 -13.80
CA SER A 64 -6.11 7.88 -13.44
C SER A 64 -5.93 7.96 -11.91
N PRO A 65 -4.70 8.01 -11.38
CA PRO A 65 -4.46 8.06 -9.94
C PRO A 65 -5.12 9.29 -9.29
N ASP A 66 -5.16 10.44 -9.98
CA ASP A 66 -5.82 11.65 -9.47
C ASP A 66 -7.34 11.49 -9.39
N ALA A 67 -7.94 10.78 -10.35
CA ALA A 67 -9.37 10.49 -10.34
C ALA A 67 -9.73 9.52 -9.23
N ILE A 68 -8.94 8.45 -9.05
CA ILE A 68 -9.11 7.49 -7.96
C ILE A 68 -8.97 8.20 -6.61
N ARG A 69 -7.92 9.00 -6.42
CA ARG A 69 -7.69 9.75 -5.19
C ARG A 69 -8.87 10.66 -4.85
N THR A 70 -9.37 11.41 -5.84
CA THR A 70 -10.53 12.29 -5.65
C THR A 70 -11.78 11.49 -5.27
N ALA A 71 -12.02 10.37 -5.96
CA ALA A 71 -13.13 9.48 -5.63
C ALA A 71 -13.03 8.91 -4.20
N LEU A 72 -11.83 8.50 -3.76
CA LEU A 72 -11.61 7.98 -2.41
C LEU A 72 -11.86 9.03 -1.34
N ILE A 73 -11.36 10.26 -1.53
CA ILE A 73 -11.58 11.37 -0.58
C ILE A 73 -13.09 11.66 -0.44
N ILE A 74 -13.86 11.55 -1.52
CA ILE A 74 -15.30 11.83 -1.54
C ILE A 74 -16.12 10.62 -1.05
N ALA A 75 -15.60 9.40 -1.19
CA ALA A 75 -16.35 8.18 -0.95
C ALA A 75 -16.82 8.05 0.52
N THR A 76 -15.89 8.06 1.47
CA THR A 76 -16.23 7.85 2.89
C THR A 76 -15.20 8.47 3.84
N ALA A 77 -15.66 8.91 5.03
CA ALA A 77 -14.77 9.36 6.11
C ALA A 77 -13.86 8.24 6.65
N GLU A 78 -14.28 6.98 6.50
CA GLU A 78 -13.51 5.77 6.83
C GLU A 78 -12.18 5.65 6.05
N MET A 79 -12.01 6.40 4.96
CA MET A 79 -10.73 6.45 4.24
C MET A 79 -9.61 7.08 5.08
N PHE A 80 -9.96 7.94 6.05
CA PHE A 80 -9.01 8.55 6.98
C PHE A 80 -8.77 7.70 8.23
N ALA A 81 -9.45 6.55 8.37
CA ALA A 81 -9.22 5.63 9.46
C ALA A 81 -7.85 4.94 9.33
N PRO A 82 -7.26 4.48 10.45
CA PRO A 82 -6.02 3.72 10.42
C PRO A 82 -6.19 2.44 9.60
N ALA A 83 -5.24 2.17 8.70
CA ALA A 83 -5.26 0.98 7.85
C ALA A 83 -5.07 -0.31 8.64
N THR A 84 -4.45 -0.23 9.82
CA THR A 84 -4.09 -1.36 10.68
C THR A 84 -4.43 -1.06 12.13
N GLN A 85 -4.68 -2.12 12.89
CA GLN A 85 -4.85 -2.08 14.33
C GLN A 85 -3.94 -3.13 14.98
N PRO A 86 -2.92 -2.73 15.76
CA PRO A 86 -2.56 -1.34 16.11
C PRO A 86 -2.08 -0.52 14.89
N PRO A 87 -2.24 0.82 14.90
CA PRO A 87 -1.86 1.67 13.77
C PRO A 87 -0.35 1.63 13.49
N LEU A 88 0.02 1.29 12.26
CA LEU A 88 1.41 1.24 11.82
C LEU A 88 1.86 2.55 11.14
N PRO A 89 3.12 3.00 11.31
CA PRO A 89 3.67 4.18 10.63
C PRO A 89 4.08 3.88 9.17
N SER A 90 4.30 2.62 8.84
CA SER A 90 4.58 2.12 7.49
C SER A 90 4.15 0.67 7.35
N MET A 91 3.79 0.24 6.15
CA MET A 91 3.51 -1.16 5.83
C MET A 91 4.00 -1.50 4.43
N ALA A 92 4.35 -2.77 4.22
CA ALA A 92 4.79 -3.28 2.93
C ALA A 92 3.67 -4.07 2.26
N ILE A 93 3.50 -3.88 0.95
CA ILE A 93 2.51 -4.57 0.13
C ILE A 93 3.22 -5.32 -0.99
N THR A 94 2.88 -6.58 -1.14
CA THR A 94 3.41 -7.50 -2.15
C THR A 94 2.34 -7.87 -3.14
N HIS A 95 2.75 -8.26 -4.34
CA HIS A 95 1.85 -8.86 -5.32
C HIS A 95 2.61 -9.93 -6.09
N PRO A 96 2.03 -11.11 -6.37
CA PRO A 96 2.75 -12.21 -7.04
C PRO A 96 3.32 -11.86 -8.43
N LEU A 97 2.70 -10.89 -9.10
CA LEU A 97 3.12 -10.42 -10.43
C LEU A 97 4.06 -9.20 -10.40
N LEU A 98 4.33 -8.63 -9.22
CA LEU A 98 5.25 -7.50 -9.07
C LEU A 98 6.58 -7.98 -8.46
N PRO A 99 7.73 -7.68 -9.07
CA PRO A 99 9.02 -8.12 -8.55
C PRO A 99 9.56 -7.26 -7.40
N TRP A 100 8.85 -6.20 -6.98
CA TRP A 100 9.21 -5.32 -5.87
C TRP A 100 8.06 -5.16 -4.87
N TYR A 101 8.38 -4.66 -3.69
CA TYR A 101 7.42 -4.29 -2.65
C TYR A 101 6.90 -2.87 -2.87
N ILE A 102 5.60 -2.66 -2.68
CA ILE A 102 4.98 -1.34 -2.57
C ILE A 102 5.06 -0.96 -1.09
N ILE A 103 5.88 0.04 -0.76
CA ILE A 103 6.00 0.51 0.63
C ILE A 103 5.06 1.70 0.83
N VAL A 104 4.11 1.53 1.74
CA VAL A 104 3.19 2.59 2.14
C VAL A 104 3.75 3.26 3.38
N HIS A 105 3.92 4.58 3.31
CA HIS A 105 4.29 5.41 4.45
C HIS A 105 3.11 6.29 4.84
N ARG A 106 3.04 6.62 6.13
CA ARG A 106 2.14 7.66 6.63
C ARG A 106 2.37 8.97 5.86
N SER A 107 1.28 9.61 5.46
CA SER A 107 1.34 10.86 4.68
C SER A 107 1.33 12.09 5.60
N VAL A 108 0.18 12.40 6.20
CA VAL A 108 -0.02 13.57 7.06
C VAL A 108 -0.24 13.15 8.52
N SER A 109 -0.77 11.95 8.73
CA SER A 109 -1.08 11.40 10.05
C SER A 109 0.14 10.71 10.68
N ASP A 110 0.07 10.43 11.98
CA ASP A 110 1.10 9.65 12.68
C ASP A 110 1.14 8.16 12.27
N HIS A 111 0.12 7.70 11.55
CA HIS A 111 -0.09 6.33 11.11
C HIS A 111 -0.52 6.27 9.64
N VAL A 112 -0.41 5.10 9.03
CA VAL A 112 -0.89 4.81 7.68
C VAL A 112 -2.41 4.71 7.69
N THR A 113 -3.06 5.50 6.84
CA THR A 113 -4.52 5.49 6.65
C THR A 113 -4.93 4.59 5.48
N VAL A 114 -6.22 4.22 5.41
CA VAL A 114 -6.79 3.48 4.27
C VAL A 114 -6.56 4.24 2.96
N LEU A 115 -6.71 5.58 2.99
CA LEU A 115 -6.44 6.45 1.86
C LEU A 115 -4.97 6.35 1.40
N ASP A 116 -4.03 6.43 2.35
CA ASP A 116 -2.60 6.35 2.02
C ASP A 116 -2.25 5.02 1.34
N VAL A 117 -2.84 3.91 1.82
CA VAL A 117 -2.65 2.58 1.22
C VAL A 117 -3.13 2.56 -0.23
N LEU A 118 -4.38 2.97 -0.46
CA LEU A 118 -4.98 2.90 -1.79
C LEU A 118 -4.35 3.89 -2.76
N ASP A 119 -4.07 5.13 -2.33
CA ASP A 119 -3.39 6.15 -3.12
C ASP A 119 -1.98 5.68 -3.51
N THR A 120 -1.23 5.12 -2.55
CA THR A 120 0.12 4.60 -2.83
C THR A 120 0.09 3.44 -3.80
N ILE A 121 -0.82 2.46 -3.63
CA ILE A 121 -0.98 1.35 -4.58
C ILE A 121 -1.27 1.89 -5.99
N CYS A 122 -2.25 2.79 -6.12
CA CYS A 122 -2.65 3.32 -7.42
C CYS A 122 -1.53 4.10 -8.08
N ARG A 123 -0.78 4.91 -7.32
CA ARG A 123 0.38 5.67 -7.81
C ARG A 123 1.51 4.75 -8.24
N GLU A 124 1.92 3.83 -7.37
CA GLU A 124 3.01 2.89 -7.67
C GLU A 124 2.68 2.00 -8.87
N LEU A 125 1.41 1.63 -9.06
CA LEU A 125 0.96 0.89 -10.23
C LEU A 125 0.84 1.76 -11.50
N SER A 126 0.48 3.03 -11.35
CA SER A 126 0.38 3.99 -12.46
C SER A 126 1.75 4.48 -12.96
N THR A 127 2.79 4.38 -12.14
CA THR A 127 4.14 4.74 -12.57
C THR A 127 4.61 3.88 -13.75
N THR A 128 5.46 4.42 -14.61
CA THR A 128 6.03 3.67 -15.73
C THR A 128 7.20 2.82 -15.24
N VAL A 129 7.19 1.53 -15.57
CA VAL A 129 8.38 0.67 -15.49
C VAL A 129 9.19 0.95 -16.75
N GLY A 130 10.25 1.74 -16.63
CA GLY A 130 11.14 1.99 -17.73
C GLY A 130 12.39 2.70 -17.26
N ASP A 131 13.55 2.13 -17.59
CA ASP A 131 14.79 2.89 -17.63
C ASP A 131 14.57 4.07 -18.59
N GLU A 132 15.05 5.26 -18.23
CA GLU A 132 14.88 6.50 -18.99
C GLU A 132 15.34 6.38 -20.47
N TYR A 133 16.06 5.30 -20.79
CA TYR A 133 16.70 5.00 -22.07
C TYR A 133 16.05 3.91 -22.93
N ARG A 134 14.99 3.21 -22.49
CA ARG A 134 14.27 2.24 -23.33
C ARG A 134 12.83 2.66 -23.56
N SER A 135 12.45 2.73 -24.83
CA SER A 135 11.11 3.13 -25.33
C SER A 135 9.95 2.21 -24.91
N ASP A 136 10.20 1.18 -24.09
CA ASP A 136 9.19 0.28 -23.54
C ASP A 136 8.69 0.83 -22.19
N ARG A 137 8.06 2.02 -22.22
CA ARG A 137 7.42 2.64 -21.05
C ARG A 137 6.10 1.92 -20.74
N ARG A 138 6.19 0.67 -20.29
CA ARG A 138 5.01 -0.06 -19.80
C ARG A 138 4.63 0.45 -18.42
N ARG A 139 3.35 0.72 -18.20
CA ARG A 139 2.88 1.09 -16.86
C ARG A 139 2.96 -0.13 -15.94
N ARG A 140 3.27 0.06 -14.66
CA ARG A 140 3.47 -1.09 -13.76
C ARG A 140 2.20 -1.93 -13.62
N PHE A 141 1.03 -1.33 -13.73
CA PHE A 141 -0.23 -2.07 -13.75
C PHE A 141 -0.32 -3.06 -14.91
N GLU A 142 0.37 -2.86 -16.03
CA GLU A 142 0.36 -3.81 -17.16
C GLU A 142 0.98 -5.17 -16.76
N LEU A 143 1.86 -5.18 -15.75
CA LEU A 143 2.39 -6.41 -15.16
C LEU A 143 1.32 -7.23 -14.45
N LEU A 144 0.18 -6.63 -14.10
CA LEU A 144 -0.95 -7.31 -13.48
C LEU A 144 -1.74 -8.17 -14.50
N GLN A 145 -1.32 -8.24 -15.76
CA GLN A 145 -1.88 -9.14 -16.78
C GLN A 145 -3.42 -9.04 -16.93
N GLY A 146 -3.95 -7.81 -16.92
CA GLY A 146 -5.39 -7.56 -16.99
C GLY A 146 -6.13 -7.60 -15.65
N ARG A 147 -5.43 -7.76 -14.52
CA ARG A 147 -6.04 -7.75 -13.18
C ARG A 147 -6.00 -6.34 -12.58
N TYR A 148 -6.87 -5.47 -13.06
CA TYR A 148 -6.89 -4.07 -12.65
C TYR A 148 -7.83 -3.78 -11.49
N ARG A 149 -8.64 -4.74 -11.04
CA ARG A 149 -9.60 -4.51 -9.96
C ARG A 149 -9.00 -4.84 -8.61
N PHE A 150 -8.97 -3.86 -7.70
CA PHE A 150 -8.63 -4.07 -6.30
C PHE A 150 -9.70 -4.92 -5.60
N ARG A 151 -9.30 -5.97 -4.87
CA ARG A 151 -10.20 -6.80 -4.05
C ARG A 151 -9.95 -6.69 -2.55
N GLY A 152 -8.79 -6.16 -2.17
CA GLY A 152 -8.36 -6.11 -0.78
C GLY A 152 -6.89 -6.50 -0.63
N LEU A 153 -6.50 -6.53 0.62
CA LEU A 153 -5.22 -6.95 1.14
C LEU A 153 -5.45 -8.15 2.08
N ARG A 154 -4.55 -9.12 2.04
CA ARG A 154 -4.49 -10.22 2.99
C ARG A 154 -3.13 -10.27 3.67
N GLU A 155 -3.04 -10.91 4.82
CA GLU A 155 -1.76 -11.10 5.51
C GLU A 155 -0.84 -11.97 4.64
N ALA A 156 0.40 -11.54 4.42
CA ALA A 156 1.38 -12.34 3.73
C ALA A 156 2.12 -13.23 4.74
N GLN A 157 2.47 -14.46 4.37
CA GLN A 157 3.25 -15.37 5.22
C GLN A 157 4.69 -14.91 5.50
N ARG A 158 5.09 -13.72 5.00
CA ARG A 158 6.48 -13.23 4.99
C ARG A 158 6.83 -12.25 6.12
N GLY A 159 5.85 -11.84 6.94
CA GLY A 159 6.08 -10.93 8.07
C GLY A 159 4.79 -10.24 8.50
N GLU A 160 4.75 -9.81 9.76
CA GLU A 160 3.58 -9.20 10.42
C GLU A 160 3.19 -7.82 9.83
N ASP A 161 4.09 -7.18 9.10
CA ASP A 161 3.93 -5.88 8.44
C ASP A 161 3.85 -5.97 6.90
N VAL A 162 3.83 -7.21 6.37
CA VAL A 162 3.77 -7.49 4.94
C VAL A 162 2.38 -7.99 4.56
N TRP A 163 1.75 -7.28 3.65
CA TRP A 163 0.42 -7.59 3.14
C TRP A 163 0.51 -8.00 1.68
N GLU A 164 -0.38 -8.88 1.24
CA GLU A 164 -0.50 -9.28 -0.16
C GLU A 164 -1.72 -8.62 -0.78
N LEU A 165 -1.47 -7.87 -1.86
CA LEU A 165 -2.48 -7.25 -2.69
C LEU A 165 -3.22 -8.32 -3.50
N ILE A 166 -4.54 -8.38 -3.34
CA ILE A 166 -5.39 -9.25 -4.15
C ILE A 166 -6.05 -8.41 -5.24
N THR A 167 -5.82 -8.84 -6.48
CA THR A 167 -6.39 -8.22 -7.69
C THR A 167 -7.25 -9.21 -8.45
N SER A 168 -8.32 -8.72 -9.07
CA SER A 168 -9.14 -9.50 -10.02
C SER A 168 -9.13 -8.88 -11.41
N ARG A 169 -9.53 -9.69 -12.40
CA ARG A 169 -9.94 -9.20 -13.71
C ARG A 169 -11.23 -8.38 -13.61
#